data_AF-A0A401SHH7-F1
#
_entry.id   AF-A0A401SHH7-F1
#
_cell.length_a   1.000
_cell.length_b   1.000
_cell.length_c   1.000
_cell.angle_alpha   90.00
_cell.angle_beta   90.00
_cell.angle_gamma   90.00
#
_symmetry.space_group_name_H-M   'P 1'
#
loop_
_entity.id
_entity.type
_entity.pdbx_description
1 polymer ?
#
loop_
_entity_poly.entity_id
_entity_poly.type
_entity_poly.pdbx_seq_one_letter_code
_entity_poly.pdbx_strand_id
1 'polypeptide(L)'
;MDSVKICCVVDSVEDCCVVDGVGDCCVVDGVEDCSVVDSVEYCCVVNCVEDCCEVDSGEDYYVVDSVEDCCVVDSGEDYYVVDSVEDYYVVDSVEDCCVVDCVEDWCVVDSVEDCCVMDTAQNCCVMDSVEDCCVVDSQEDCCVMGQCGGMLCGG
;
A
#
# COMPACT_ATOMS: atom_id res chain seq x y z
N MET A 1 5.28 5.89 -26.90
CA MET A 1 4.14 5.66 -27.83
C MET A 1 2.99 6.52 -27.35
N ASP A 2 1.93 6.75 -28.14
CA ASP A 2 0.79 7.57 -27.69
C ASP A 2 0.19 7.02 -26.39
N SER A 3 0.36 7.74 -25.27
CA SER A 3 -0.24 7.37 -23.98
C SER A 3 -1.75 7.34 -24.14
N VAL A 4 -2.32 6.15 -24.09
CA VAL A 4 -3.74 5.94 -24.26
C VAL A 4 -4.41 6.33 -22.94
N LYS A 5 -4.90 7.57 -22.87
CA LYS A 5 -5.73 8.08 -21.77
C LYS A 5 -7.07 7.34 -21.75
N ILE A 6 -7.06 6.15 -21.16
CA ILE A 6 -8.22 5.32 -20.87
C ILE A 6 -8.16 5.03 -19.38
N CYS A 7 -9.22 5.42 -18.66
CA CYS A 7 -9.41 4.92 -17.32
C CYS A 7 -9.79 3.43 -17.42
N CYS A 8 -9.09 2.57 -16.69
CA CYS A 8 -9.42 1.15 -16.58
C CYS A 8 -10.39 0.94 -15.40
N VAL A 9 -11.44 0.16 -15.62
CA VAL A 9 -12.37 -0.25 -14.57
C VAL A 9 -12.55 -1.76 -14.68
N VAL A 10 -12.21 -2.45 -13.60
CA VAL A 10 -12.38 -3.90 -13.40
C VAL A 10 -13.33 -4.07 -12.21
N ASP A 11 -14.30 -4.96 -12.34
CA ASP A 11 -15.40 -5.15 -11.38
C ASP A 11 -15.76 -6.65 -11.35
N SER A 12 -15.76 -7.23 -10.14
CA SER A 12 -16.22 -8.58 -9.81
C SER A 12 -15.52 -9.69 -10.59
N VAL A 13 -14.30 -10.07 -10.16
CA VAL A 13 -13.49 -11.12 -10.80
C VAL A 13 -13.16 -12.25 -9.82
N GLU A 14 -13.63 -13.46 -10.13
CA GLU A 14 -13.44 -14.69 -9.32
C GLU A 14 -12.02 -15.30 -9.47
N ASP A 15 -11.30 -14.99 -10.55
CA ASP A 15 -9.92 -15.43 -10.84
C ASP A 15 -8.95 -14.22 -10.81
N CYS A 16 -7.69 -14.41 -11.20
CA CYS A 16 -6.70 -13.32 -11.16
C CYS A 16 -6.96 -12.17 -12.18
N CYS A 17 -6.78 -10.92 -11.71
CA CYS A 17 -6.69 -9.70 -12.51
C CYS A 17 -5.24 -9.30 -12.79
N VAL A 18 -4.97 -8.78 -13.99
CA VAL A 18 -3.70 -8.10 -14.31
C VAL A 18 -3.99 -6.82 -15.09
N VAL A 19 -3.51 -5.69 -14.59
CA VAL A 19 -3.63 -4.36 -15.19
C VAL A 19 -2.22 -3.79 -15.44
N ASP A 20 -1.89 -3.60 -16.71
CA ASP A 20 -0.58 -3.14 -17.19
C ASP A 20 -0.73 -1.80 -17.93
N GLY A 21 0.07 -0.81 -17.55
CA GLY A 21 0.33 0.41 -18.31
C GLY A 21 -0.84 1.37 -18.48
N VAL A 22 -1.38 1.92 -17.39
CA VAL A 22 -2.53 2.85 -17.43
C VAL A 22 -2.11 4.30 -17.20
N GLY A 23 -2.08 5.08 -18.29
CA GLY A 23 -1.72 6.51 -18.30
C GLY A 23 -2.84 7.48 -17.91
N ASP A 24 -3.72 7.07 -16.98
CA ASP A 24 -4.84 7.84 -16.41
C ASP A 24 -5.26 7.16 -15.09
N CYS A 25 -6.57 6.89 -14.84
CA CYS A 25 -7.02 6.22 -13.62
C CYS A 25 -7.31 4.70 -13.77
N CYS A 26 -7.00 3.91 -12.75
CA CYS A 26 -7.45 2.52 -12.53
C CYS A 26 -8.45 2.45 -11.39
N VAL A 27 -9.49 1.63 -11.55
CA VAL A 27 -10.35 1.15 -10.45
C VAL A 27 -10.49 -0.36 -10.57
N VAL A 28 -10.18 -1.08 -9.51
CA VAL A 28 -10.35 -2.54 -9.38
C VAL A 28 -11.25 -2.79 -8.18
N ASP A 29 -12.42 -3.39 -8.42
CA ASP A 29 -13.47 -3.59 -7.43
C ASP A 29 -13.82 -5.08 -7.33
N GLY A 30 -13.65 -5.70 -6.16
CA GLY A 30 -13.96 -7.10 -5.89
C GLY A 30 -13.17 -8.12 -6.72
N VAL A 31 -11.99 -8.53 -6.24
CA VAL A 31 -11.22 -9.67 -6.77
C VAL A 31 -11.15 -10.76 -5.70
N GLU A 32 -11.54 -12.00 -6.02
CA GLU A 32 -11.49 -13.12 -5.06
C GLU A 32 -10.06 -13.68 -4.97
N ASP A 33 -9.41 -13.99 -6.10
CA ASP A 33 -8.04 -14.52 -6.17
C ASP A 33 -7.01 -13.34 -6.16
N CYS A 34 -6.10 -13.27 -7.15
CA CYS A 34 -5.03 -12.26 -7.17
C CYS A 34 -5.34 -11.01 -8.04
N SER A 35 -4.90 -9.82 -7.63
CA SER A 35 -4.84 -8.61 -8.47
C SER A 35 -3.39 -8.13 -8.62
N VAL A 36 -2.92 -7.92 -9.86
CA VAL A 36 -1.60 -7.36 -10.15
C VAL A 36 -1.75 -6.06 -10.93
N VAL A 37 -1.11 -4.98 -10.45
CA VAL A 37 -1.12 -3.64 -11.07
C VAL A 37 0.31 -3.18 -11.34
N ASP A 38 0.73 -3.16 -12.61
CA ASP A 38 2.13 -3.00 -13.01
C ASP A 38 2.57 -1.52 -13.08
N SER A 39 1.75 -0.64 -13.66
CA SER A 39 2.07 0.80 -13.74
C SER A 39 0.81 1.66 -13.90
N VAL A 40 0.66 2.69 -13.04
CA VAL A 40 -0.41 3.69 -13.14
C VAL A 40 0.14 5.10 -12.99
N GLU A 41 -0.06 5.94 -14.02
CA GLU A 41 0.52 7.30 -14.11
C GLU A 41 -0.19 8.32 -13.20
N TYR A 42 -1.50 8.16 -12.91
CA TYR A 42 -2.25 9.16 -12.11
C TYR A 42 -2.93 8.58 -10.87
N CYS A 43 -3.93 7.70 -11.00
CA CYS A 43 -4.67 7.24 -9.82
C CYS A 43 -5.03 5.76 -9.90
N CYS A 44 -4.69 4.96 -8.91
CA CYS A 44 -5.26 3.62 -8.74
C CYS A 44 -6.11 3.55 -7.48
N VAL A 45 -7.25 2.85 -7.58
CA VAL A 45 -8.09 2.50 -6.44
C VAL A 45 -8.38 1.00 -6.51
N VAL A 46 -8.04 0.27 -5.45
CA VAL A 46 -8.34 -1.15 -5.27
C VAL A 46 -9.23 -1.29 -4.04
N ASN A 47 -10.49 -1.69 -4.23
CA ASN A 47 -11.44 -1.73 -3.11
C ASN A 47 -11.31 -3.01 -2.27
N CYS A 48 -11.46 -4.18 -2.89
CA CYS A 48 -11.47 -5.45 -2.16
C CYS A 48 -10.70 -6.51 -2.94
N VAL A 49 -9.74 -7.16 -2.28
CA VAL A 49 -9.05 -8.35 -2.77
C VAL A 49 -9.04 -9.39 -1.65
N GLU A 50 -9.57 -10.60 -1.88
CA GLU A 50 -9.58 -11.63 -0.83
C GLU A 50 -8.18 -12.26 -0.70
N ASP A 51 -7.60 -12.87 -1.74
CA ASP A 51 -6.27 -13.51 -1.64
C ASP A 51 -5.08 -12.50 -1.73
N CYS A 52 -4.70 -11.98 -2.91
CA CYS A 52 -3.42 -11.27 -3.07
C CYS A 52 -3.47 -10.02 -3.96
N CYS A 53 -2.96 -8.89 -3.49
CA CYS A 53 -2.77 -7.66 -4.27
C CYS A 53 -1.27 -7.32 -4.43
N GLU A 54 -0.76 -7.31 -5.66
CA GLU A 54 0.61 -6.87 -6.00
C GLU A 54 0.58 -5.57 -6.81
N VAL A 55 1.44 -4.61 -6.45
CA VAL A 55 1.54 -3.29 -7.05
C VAL A 55 3.02 -2.98 -7.34
N ASP A 56 3.41 -2.87 -8.60
CA ASP A 56 4.82 -2.64 -8.98
C ASP A 56 5.16 -1.14 -8.96
N SER A 57 4.36 -0.29 -9.63
CA SER A 57 4.58 1.17 -9.63
C SER A 57 3.30 2.01 -9.72
N GLY A 58 3.26 3.10 -8.93
CA GLY A 58 2.25 4.16 -9.01
C GLY A 58 2.87 5.54 -8.78
N GLU A 59 2.55 6.51 -9.65
CA GLU A 59 3.18 7.84 -9.60
C GLU A 59 2.39 8.83 -8.71
N ASP A 60 1.24 9.40 -9.14
CA ASP A 60 0.56 10.45 -8.32
C ASP A 60 -0.24 9.91 -7.08
N TYR A 61 -1.13 8.92 -7.22
CA TYR A 61 -2.04 8.50 -6.13
C TYR A 61 -2.41 7.01 -6.16
N TYR A 62 -2.30 6.33 -5.02
CA TYR A 62 -2.73 4.95 -4.82
C TYR A 62 -3.59 4.79 -3.56
N VAL A 63 -4.71 4.07 -3.67
CA VAL A 63 -5.61 3.77 -2.55
C VAL A 63 -5.99 2.29 -2.55
N VAL A 64 -5.83 1.63 -1.40
CA VAL A 64 -6.35 0.29 -1.10
C VAL A 64 -7.37 0.40 0.05
N ASP A 65 -8.58 -0.10 -0.14
CA ASP A 65 -9.61 -0.12 0.92
C ASP A 65 -9.39 -1.35 1.83
N SER A 66 -9.55 -2.57 1.28
CA SER A 66 -9.38 -3.83 2.04
C SER A 66 -8.65 -4.93 1.26
N VAL A 67 -7.73 -5.62 1.94
CA VAL A 67 -7.10 -6.87 1.49
C VAL A 67 -7.10 -7.87 2.64
N GLU A 68 -7.59 -9.09 2.44
CA GLU A 68 -7.63 -10.08 3.53
C GLU A 68 -6.25 -10.75 3.70
N ASP A 69 -5.76 -11.51 2.71
CA ASP A 69 -4.54 -12.33 2.85
C ASP A 69 -3.21 -11.56 2.66
N CYS A 70 -2.95 -10.95 1.49
CA CYS A 70 -1.63 -10.37 1.17
C CYS A 70 -1.65 -9.11 0.29
N CYS A 71 -1.00 -8.02 0.71
CA CYS A 71 -0.76 -6.82 -0.08
C CYS A 71 0.75 -6.51 -0.18
N VAL A 72 1.26 -6.35 -1.41
CA VAL A 72 2.68 -6.06 -1.70
C VAL A 72 2.78 -4.86 -2.65
N VAL A 73 3.67 -3.93 -2.31
CA VAL A 73 3.95 -2.69 -3.06
C VAL A 73 5.45 -2.55 -3.27
N ASP A 74 5.92 -2.49 -4.52
CA ASP A 74 7.35 -2.29 -4.82
C ASP A 74 7.69 -0.78 -4.78
N SER A 75 6.98 0.06 -5.52
CA SER A 75 7.26 1.50 -5.58
C SER A 75 6.04 2.44 -5.65
N GLY A 76 6.13 3.58 -4.96
CA GLY A 76 5.22 4.72 -5.11
C GLY A 76 5.94 6.06 -5.00
N GLU A 77 5.65 7.01 -5.89
CA GLU A 77 6.29 8.36 -5.82
C GLU A 77 5.54 9.29 -4.85
N ASP A 78 4.30 9.72 -5.14
CA ASP A 78 3.58 10.75 -4.37
C ASP A 78 2.82 10.19 -3.13
N TYR A 79 1.59 9.66 -3.29
CA TYR A 79 0.69 9.33 -2.18
C TYR A 79 0.16 7.90 -2.19
N TYR A 80 0.46 7.15 -1.12
CA TYR A 80 -0.02 5.80 -0.87
C TYR A 80 -0.93 5.75 0.37
N VAL A 81 -2.13 5.17 0.24
CA VAL A 81 -3.12 5.04 1.34
C VAL A 81 -3.68 3.62 1.39
N VAL A 82 -3.73 3.04 2.59
CA VAL A 82 -4.38 1.75 2.89
C VAL A 82 -5.31 1.88 4.09
N ASP A 83 -6.57 1.46 3.96
CA ASP A 83 -7.50 1.43 5.10
C ASP A 83 -7.28 0.14 5.92
N SER A 84 -7.29 -1.04 5.29
CA SER A 84 -7.24 -2.33 6.01
C SER A 84 -6.47 -3.44 5.31
N VAL A 85 -5.64 -4.17 6.07
CA VAL A 85 -5.05 -5.46 5.69
C VAL A 85 -5.16 -6.45 6.87
N GLU A 86 -5.71 -7.65 6.67
CA GLU A 86 -5.79 -8.63 7.77
C GLU A 86 -4.43 -9.31 8.01
N ASP A 87 -3.91 -10.09 7.05
CA ASP A 87 -2.76 -11.00 7.26
C ASP A 87 -1.38 -10.34 6.97
N TYR A 88 -1.03 -10.00 5.71
CA TYR A 88 0.31 -9.48 5.35
C TYR A 88 0.30 -8.21 4.51
N TYR A 89 1.05 -7.20 4.94
CA TYR A 89 1.33 -5.96 4.22
C TYR A 89 2.84 -5.73 4.05
N VAL A 90 3.29 -5.48 2.82
CA VAL A 90 4.70 -5.21 2.49
C VAL A 90 4.82 -4.02 1.54
N VAL A 91 5.71 -3.08 1.87
CA VAL A 91 6.11 -1.95 1.02
C VAL A 91 7.63 -1.91 0.92
N ASP A 92 8.20 -1.84 -0.29
CA ASP A 92 9.64 -1.66 -0.48
C ASP A 92 10.02 -0.17 -0.45
N SER A 93 9.51 0.67 -1.38
CA SER A 93 9.89 2.10 -1.45
C SER A 93 8.72 3.07 -1.66
N VAL A 94 8.65 4.15 -0.87
CA VAL A 94 7.78 5.32 -1.14
C VAL A 94 8.58 6.62 -1.03
N GLU A 95 8.48 7.53 -2.00
CA GLU A 95 9.19 8.82 -1.94
C GLU A 95 8.50 9.80 -0.96
N ASP A 96 7.26 10.23 -1.25
CA ASP A 96 6.57 11.29 -0.48
C ASP A 96 5.81 10.75 0.77
N CYS A 97 4.67 10.06 0.62
CA CYS A 97 3.74 9.84 1.73
C CYS A 97 3.05 8.46 1.73
N CYS A 98 3.21 7.71 2.82
CA CYS A 98 2.49 6.46 3.10
C CYS A 98 1.59 6.59 4.34
N VAL A 99 0.30 6.22 4.20
CA VAL A 99 -0.70 6.20 5.27
C VAL A 99 -1.37 4.82 5.34
N VAL A 100 -1.42 4.23 6.53
CA VAL A 100 -2.03 2.90 6.78
C VAL A 100 -2.91 2.99 8.03
N ASP A 101 -4.21 2.70 7.93
CA ASP A 101 -5.12 2.81 9.10
C ASP A 101 -5.05 1.53 9.98
N CYS A 102 -5.24 0.34 9.40
CA CYS A 102 -5.28 -0.92 10.12
C CYS A 102 -4.47 -2.05 9.46
N VAL A 103 -3.60 -2.73 10.23
CA VAL A 103 -3.03 -4.04 9.88
C VAL A 103 -3.21 -5.03 11.04
N GLU A 104 -3.74 -6.23 10.81
CA GLU A 104 -4.05 -7.17 11.90
C GLU A 104 -2.94 -8.20 12.24
N ASP A 105 -2.02 -8.56 11.32
CA ASP A 105 -0.97 -9.55 11.61
C ASP A 105 0.48 -9.11 11.29
N TRP A 106 0.83 -8.76 10.04
CA TRP A 106 2.20 -8.37 9.65
C TRP A 106 2.28 -7.14 8.74
N CYS A 107 3.09 -6.16 9.15
CA CYS A 107 3.45 -4.98 8.37
C CYS A 107 4.98 -4.88 8.21
N VAL A 108 5.46 -4.72 6.98
CA VAL A 108 6.87 -4.47 6.65
C VAL A 108 6.96 -3.28 5.70
N VAL A 109 7.75 -2.28 6.06
CA VAL A 109 8.02 -1.09 5.22
C VAL A 109 9.53 -0.89 5.14
N ASP A 110 10.17 -1.09 3.99
CA ASP A 110 11.64 -0.99 3.90
C ASP A 110 12.08 0.47 3.93
N SER A 111 11.72 1.28 2.93
CA SER A 111 12.15 2.68 2.80
C SER A 111 11.01 3.66 2.54
N VAL A 112 10.97 4.77 3.29
CA VAL A 112 10.13 5.94 2.96
C VAL A 112 10.93 7.23 3.17
N GLU A 113 11.00 8.11 2.16
CA GLU A 113 11.82 9.34 2.28
C GLU A 113 11.12 10.41 3.14
N ASP A 114 9.91 10.87 2.82
CA ASP A 114 9.29 12.02 3.51
C ASP A 114 8.42 11.63 4.74
N CYS A 115 7.30 10.91 4.58
CA CYS A 115 6.33 10.69 5.68
C CYS A 115 5.64 9.31 5.75
N CYS A 116 5.64 8.70 6.95
CA CYS A 116 4.82 7.52 7.30
C CYS A 116 3.79 7.83 8.39
N VAL A 117 2.53 7.42 8.21
CA VAL A 117 1.50 7.41 9.27
C VAL A 117 0.87 6.03 9.36
N MET A 118 0.76 5.50 10.58
CA MET A 118 0.08 4.23 10.86
C MET A 118 -0.81 4.39 12.09
N ASP A 119 -2.13 4.17 12.00
CA ASP A 119 -3.00 4.35 13.18
C ASP A 119 -2.93 3.12 14.09
N THR A 120 -3.24 1.94 13.57
CA THR A 120 -3.21 0.68 14.31
C THR A 120 -2.45 -0.42 13.58
N ALA A 121 -1.67 -1.18 14.36
CA ALA A 121 -1.10 -2.42 13.88
C ALA A 121 -1.03 -3.44 15.01
N GLN A 122 -1.68 -4.57 14.79
CA GLN A 122 -1.69 -5.71 15.69
C GLN A 122 -0.56 -6.69 15.31
N ASN A 123 -0.06 -7.41 16.31
CA ASN A 123 0.96 -8.47 16.20
C ASN A 123 2.37 -8.15 15.67
N CYS A 124 2.63 -7.56 14.49
CA CYS A 124 4.02 -7.34 14.01
C CYS A 124 4.22 -6.17 13.02
N CYS A 125 5.17 -5.27 13.32
CA CYS A 125 5.65 -4.22 12.42
C CYS A 125 7.18 -4.19 12.30
N VAL A 126 7.72 -4.05 11.08
CA VAL A 126 9.15 -3.84 10.80
C VAL A 126 9.31 -2.65 9.87
N MET A 127 10.29 -1.78 10.16
CA MET A 127 10.56 -0.57 9.37
C MET A 127 12.07 -0.26 9.32
N ASP A 128 12.71 -0.19 8.14
CA ASP A 128 14.19 -0.14 8.03
C ASP A 128 14.78 0.99 7.14
N SER A 129 14.13 2.16 7.05
CA SER A 129 14.73 3.52 6.95
C SER A 129 13.68 4.62 6.67
N VAL A 130 13.56 5.63 7.55
CA VAL A 130 12.60 6.75 7.39
C VAL A 130 13.20 8.11 7.80
N GLU A 131 13.31 9.10 6.91
CA GLU A 131 14.03 10.36 7.22
C GLU A 131 13.37 11.61 6.60
N ASP A 132 12.23 12.09 7.11
CA ASP A 132 12.22 12.76 8.42
C ASP A 132 11.05 12.33 9.34
N CYS A 133 9.85 12.06 8.81
CA CYS A 133 8.62 12.01 9.60
C CYS A 133 7.96 10.61 9.69
N CYS A 134 7.66 10.15 10.91
CA CYS A 134 6.93 8.90 11.14
C CYS A 134 6.13 8.93 12.46
N VAL A 135 4.87 8.52 12.44
CA VAL A 135 4.06 8.30 13.67
C VAL A 135 3.21 7.04 13.56
N VAL A 136 3.33 6.19 14.58
CA VAL A 136 2.57 4.95 14.81
C VAL A 136 2.03 5.02 16.25
N ASP A 137 0.72 4.96 16.50
CA ASP A 137 0.24 5.03 17.90
C ASP A 137 -1.11 4.35 18.24
N SER A 138 -1.19 3.03 17.98
CA SER A 138 -1.56 2.04 19.01
C SER A 138 -1.14 0.62 18.58
N GLN A 139 -0.21 0.01 19.32
CA GLN A 139 0.20 -1.39 19.17
C GLN A 139 -0.20 -2.22 20.40
N GLU A 140 -0.41 -3.53 20.21
CA GLU A 140 -0.39 -4.52 21.31
C GLU A 140 0.77 -5.56 21.17
N ASP A 141 1.92 -5.09 20.65
CA ASP A 141 3.24 -5.73 20.35
C ASP A 141 3.27 -6.68 19.14
N CYS A 142 4.09 -6.46 18.09
CA CYS A 142 5.55 -6.28 18.13
C CYS A 142 6.09 -5.22 17.14
N CYS A 143 7.31 -4.73 17.37
CA CYS A 143 7.93 -3.66 16.57
C CYS A 143 9.47 -3.73 16.54
N VAL A 144 10.08 -3.40 15.39
CA VAL A 144 11.45 -2.83 15.33
C VAL A 144 11.55 -1.80 14.20
N MET A 145 12.09 -0.62 14.51
CA MET A 145 12.25 0.50 13.57
C MET A 145 13.67 1.10 13.61
N GLY A 146 14.13 1.71 12.50
CA GLY A 146 15.18 2.73 12.50
C GLY A 146 15.60 3.17 11.08
N GLN A 147 16.34 4.27 10.89
CA GLN A 147 16.41 5.48 11.74
C GLN A 147 15.20 6.40 11.46
N CYS A 148 15.01 7.44 12.28
CA CYS A 148 13.85 8.33 12.24
C CYS A 148 14.26 9.78 12.54
N GLY A 149 13.85 10.75 11.70
CA GLY A 149 14.14 12.18 11.87
C GLY A 149 13.34 12.91 12.97
N GLY A 150 12.10 12.47 13.24
CA GLY A 150 11.19 13.09 14.20
C GLY A 150 10.11 12.14 14.73
N MET A 151 10.40 11.46 15.84
CA MET A 151 9.64 10.31 16.35
C MET A 151 8.69 10.64 17.53
N LEU A 152 7.52 9.99 17.58
CA LEU A 152 6.97 9.40 18.83
C LEU A 152 6.14 8.13 18.53
N CYS A 153 6.43 7.06 19.27
CA CYS A 153 5.54 5.91 19.50
C CYS A 153 4.82 6.10 20.85
N GLY A 154 3.63 5.51 21.02
CA GLY A 154 2.98 5.35 22.32
C GLY A 154 2.84 3.88 22.75
N GLY A 155 2.85 3.71 24.08
CA GLY A 155 3.10 2.46 24.80
C GLY A 155 3.82 2.72 26.12
#